data_AF-I5BV21-F1
#
_entry.id   AF-I5BV21-F1
#
_cell.length_a   1.000
_cell.length_b   1.000
_cell.length_c   1.000
_cell.angle_alpha   90.00
_cell.angle_beta   90.00
_cell.angle_gamma   90.00
#
_symmetry.space_group_name_H-M   'P 1'
#
loop_
_entity.id
_entity.type
_entity.pdbx_description
1 polymer ?
#
loop_
_entity_poly.entity_id
_entity_poly.type
_entity_poly.pdbx_seq_one_letter_code
_entity_poly.pdbx_strand_id
1 'polypeptide(L)'
;MSLAFFSMQTPLFAQAPAPATAVNTIYDEQNPVQAPDGQLYFTIGYHPSNKGGATDPGDVYRSRNLEQAAEPVSDLSTQSLDVLVGFPDAQTAYVYHARGPLGQGVHRYLKSGSNWNLVGMLKMGNFRNNSNHFSGRLLADGKTILMAMNSFGSFGNDDLYVSTQMEGDNWTSPVNLGPVVNTFAEEQSPFYDEKNGILYFSSNQADSRGGKEVFYAVRQGEDWTSWSRPKPFEIPGALGAKQVLCS
;
A
#
# COMPACT_ATOMS: atom_id res chain seq x y z
N MET A 1 35.02 -38.01 -39.68
CA MET A 1 34.48 -36.72 -40.15
C MET A 1 33.62 -36.18 -39.02
N SER A 2 34.16 -35.22 -38.25
CA SER A 2 33.54 -34.73 -37.01
C SER A 2 32.53 -33.61 -37.35
N LEU A 3 31.27 -33.73 -36.93
CA LEU A 3 30.31 -32.62 -36.97
C LEU A 3 30.39 -31.86 -35.65
N ALA A 4 30.71 -30.56 -35.72
CA ALA A 4 30.55 -29.64 -34.62
C ALA A 4 29.13 -29.04 -34.66
N PHE A 5 28.39 -29.14 -33.55
CA PHE A 5 27.16 -28.37 -33.33
C PHE A 5 27.54 -27.02 -32.69
N PHE A 6 27.13 -25.92 -33.33
CA PHE A 6 27.21 -24.59 -32.75
C PHE A 6 25.84 -24.25 -32.11
N SER A 7 25.82 -24.13 -30.79
CA SER A 7 24.67 -23.60 -30.05
C SER A 7 24.83 -22.08 -29.95
N MET A 8 23.93 -21.32 -30.58
CA MET A 8 23.82 -19.88 -30.33
C MET A 8 22.96 -19.65 -29.09
N GLN A 9 23.57 -19.19 -28.00
CA GLN A 9 22.85 -18.58 -26.89
C GLN A 9 22.60 -17.12 -27.22
N THR A 10 21.33 -16.75 -27.44
CA THR A 10 20.94 -15.34 -27.44
C THR A 10 20.79 -14.88 -25.99
N PRO A 11 21.54 -13.87 -25.53
CA PRO A 11 21.29 -13.27 -24.22
C PRO A 11 19.92 -12.57 -24.25
N LEU A 12 19.04 -12.96 -23.32
CA LEU A 12 17.85 -12.19 -23.02
C LEU A 12 18.33 -10.94 -22.26
N PHE A 13 18.37 -9.79 -22.91
CA PHE A 13 18.57 -8.53 -22.21
C PHE A 13 17.28 -8.20 -21.46
N ALA A 14 17.34 -8.27 -20.13
CA ALA A 14 16.32 -7.62 -19.30
C ALA A 14 16.35 -6.12 -19.64
N GLN A 15 15.22 -5.60 -20.14
CA GLN A 15 15.07 -4.17 -20.37
C GLN A 15 15.24 -3.46 -19.03
N ALA A 16 16.18 -2.52 -18.93
CA ALA A 16 16.26 -1.65 -17.77
C ALA A 16 14.88 -0.97 -17.60
N PRO A 17 14.28 -0.98 -16.39
CA PRO A 17 12.99 -0.33 -16.20
C PRO A 17 13.17 1.15 -16.53
N ALA A 18 12.57 1.59 -17.64
CA ALA A 18 12.43 3.01 -17.91
C ALA A 18 11.47 3.57 -16.85
N PRO A 19 11.80 4.70 -16.20
CA PRO A 19 10.86 5.31 -15.26
C PRO A 19 9.56 5.63 -16.03
N ALA A 20 8.42 5.27 -15.44
CA ALA A 20 7.10 5.61 -15.97
C ALA A 20 6.83 7.11 -15.79
N THR A 21 7.53 7.96 -16.56
CA THR A 21 7.51 9.42 -16.40
C THR A 21 6.13 10.04 -16.62
N ALA A 22 5.20 9.32 -17.23
CA ALA A 22 3.81 9.78 -17.37
C ALA A 22 2.99 9.60 -16.08
N VAL A 23 3.41 8.68 -15.19
CA VAL A 23 2.72 8.37 -13.92
C VAL A 23 3.40 9.05 -12.74
N ASN A 24 4.72 9.17 -12.77
CA ASN A 24 5.48 9.86 -11.73
C ASN A 24 5.29 11.37 -11.88
N THR A 25 4.49 12.00 -11.01
CA THR A 25 4.25 13.43 -11.05
C THR A 25 5.17 14.17 -10.08
N ILE A 26 4.95 15.47 -9.89
CA ILE A 26 5.62 16.27 -8.85
C ILE A 26 4.90 16.17 -7.49
N TYR A 27 3.77 15.48 -7.46
CA TYR A 27 2.92 15.31 -6.29
C TYR A 27 3.27 14.02 -5.55
N ASP A 28 2.54 13.73 -4.48
CA ASP A 28 2.84 12.60 -3.61
C ASP A 28 2.05 11.36 -4.06
N GLU A 29 2.66 10.48 -4.85
CA GLU A 29 2.08 9.18 -5.18
C GLU A 29 2.31 8.13 -4.09
N GLN A 30 1.21 7.55 -3.61
CA GLN A 30 1.22 6.60 -2.51
C GLN A 30 0.40 5.34 -2.82
N ASN A 31 0.72 4.26 -2.08
CA ASN A 31 -0.08 3.03 -2.00
C ASN A 31 -0.51 2.41 -3.36
N PRO A 32 0.43 2.09 -4.27
CA PRO A 32 0.08 1.59 -5.60
C PRO A 32 -0.48 0.17 -5.59
N VAL A 33 -1.72 -0.05 -6.00
CA VAL A 33 -2.38 -1.36 -6.08
C VAL A 33 -2.73 -1.72 -7.51
N GLN A 34 -2.34 -2.93 -7.94
CA GLN A 34 -2.74 -3.47 -9.25
C GLN A 34 -4.14 -4.09 -9.17
N ALA A 35 -5.01 -3.69 -10.10
CA ALA A 35 -6.35 -4.26 -10.25
C ALA A 35 -6.31 -5.59 -11.02
N PRO A 36 -7.35 -6.45 -10.89
CA PRO A 36 -7.42 -7.73 -11.60
C PRO A 36 -7.40 -7.62 -13.14
N ASP A 37 -7.77 -6.46 -13.68
CA ASP A 37 -7.71 -6.16 -15.12
C ASP A 37 -6.34 -5.60 -15.58
N GLY A 38 -5.36 -5.57 -14.69
CA GLY A 38 -3.99 -5.13 -14.95
C GLY A 38 -3.75 -3.63 -14.77
N GLN A 39 -4.81 -2.83 -14.58
CA GLN A 39 -4.68 -1.39 -14.36
C GLN A 39 -4.01 -1.09 -13.01
N LEU A 40 -3.24 -0.01 -12.94
CA LEU A 40 -2.61 0.44 -11.70
C LEU A 40 -3.46 1.53 -11.07
N TYR A 41 -3.75 1.39 -9.79
CA TYR A 41 -4.39 2.41 -8.97
C TYR A 41 -3.43 2.87 -7.89
N PHE A 42 -3.51 4.13 -7.48
CA PHE A 42 -2.67 4.70 -6.43
C PHE A 42 -3.32 5.99 -5.92
N THR A 43 -2.85 6.51 -4.80
CA THR A 43 -3.30 7.78 -4.26
C THR A 43 -2.37 8.90 -4.71
N ILE A 44 -2.90 10.06 -5.13
CA ILE A 44 -2.08 11.25 -5.40
C ILE A 44 -2.48 12.37 -4.43
N GLY A 45 -1.54 12.79 -3.59
CA GLY A 45 -1.72 13.89 -2.63
C GLY A 45 -1.53 15.28 -3.25
N TYR A 46 -2.32 16.24 -2.80
CA TYR A 46 -2.18 17.68 -3.09
C TYR A 46 -2.27 18.08 -4.57
N HIS A 47 -2.81 17.20 -5.41
CA HIS A 47 -3.00 17.49 -6.82
C HIS A 47 -4.20 18.45 -7.02
N PRO A 48 -4.12 19.51 -7.85
CA PRO A 48 -5.21 20.48 -8.03
C PRO A 48 -6.55 19.89 -8.50
N SER A 49 -6.52 18.72 -9.14
CA SER A 49 -7.70 17.97 -9.58
C SER A 49 -8.30 17.04 -8.51
N ASN A 50 -7.71 16.95 -7.32
CA ASN A 50 -8.33 16.23 -6.20
C ASN A 50 -9.65 16.90 -5.83
N LYS A 51 -10.59 16.15 -5.27
CA LYS A 51 -11.92 16.66 -4.90
C LYS A 51 -11.87 17.80 -3.88
N GLY A 52 -10.93 17.78 -2.94
CA GLY A 52 -10.63 18.88 -2.03
C GLY A 52 -9.66 19.92 -2.58
N GLY A 53 -9.27 19.82 -3.86
CA GLY A 53 -8.29 20.69 -4.53
C GLY A 53 -6.86 20.46 -4.03
N ALA A 54 -5.99 21.45 -4.22
CA ALA A 54 -4.56 21.34 -3.91
C ALA A 54 -4.21 21.17 -2.42
N THR A 55 -5.20 21.23 -1.53
CA THR A 55 -5.02 20.95 -0.08
C THR A 55 -5.47 19.55 0.31
N ASP A 56 -6.05 18.79 -0.62
CA ASP A 56 -6.52 17.44 -0.37
C ASP A 56 -5.34 16.47 -0.24
N PRO A 57 -5.16 15.80 0.92
CA PRO A 57 -4.03 14.91 1.14
C PRO A 57 -4.03 13.66 0.25
N GLY A 58 -5.11 13.31 -0.44
CA GLY A 58 -5.02 12.26 -1.45
C GLY A 58 -6.32 11.74 -2.01
N ASP A 59 -6.44 11.72 -3.34
CA ASP A 59 -7.53 11.06 -4.07
C ASP A 59 -7.01 9.78 -4.74
N VAL A 60 -7.93 8.85 -5.04
CA VAL A 60 -7.61 7.65 -5.83
C VAL A 60 -7.50 7.98 -7.31
N TYR A 61 -6.40 7.61 -7.93
CA TYR A 61 -6.10 7.72 -9.36
C TYR A 61 -5.91 6.35 -10.00
N ARG A 62 -6.01 6.32 -11.32
CA ARG A 62 -5.80 5.13 -12.14
C ARG A 62 -4.94 5.40 -13.35
N SER A 63 -3.94 4.56 -13.61
CA SER A 63 -3.20 4.46 -14.86
C SER A 63 -3.53 3.15 -15.57
N ARG A 64 -3.80 3.23 -16.88
CA ARG A 64 -4.17 2.06 -17.69
C ARG A 64 -2.97 1.30 -18.25
N ASN A 65 -1.86 2.01 -18.52
CA ASN A 65 -0.71 1.45 -19.23
C ASN A 65 0.63 2.09 -18.85
N LEU A 66 0.68 2.95 -17.83
CA LEU A 66 1.88 3.69 -17.40
C LEU A 66 2.50 4.66 -18.42
N GLU A 67 2.02 4.67 -19.66
CA GLU A 67 2.45 5.55 -20.75
C GLU A 67 1.63 6.84 -20.79
N GLN A 68 0.44 6.84 -20.18
CA GLN A 68 -0.47 7.97 -20.10
C GLN A 68 -0.57 8.48 -18.65
N ALA A 69 -0.85 9.77 -18.53
CA ALA A 69 -1.16 10.39 -17.25
C ALA A 69 -2.32 9.65 -16.58
N ALA A 70 -2.18 9.43 -15.27
CA ALA A 70 -3.26 8.83 -14.50
C ALA A 70 -4.47 9.76 -14.41
N GLU A 71 -5.65 9.17 -14.39
CA GLU A 71 -6.92 9.90 -14.28
C GLU A 71 -7.51 9.71 -12.86
N PRO A 72 -8.11 10.75 -12.27
CA PRO A 72 -8.77 10.63 -10.96
C PRO A 72 -9.98 9.72 -11.08
N VAL A 73 -10.17 8.85 -10.10
CA VAL A 73 -11.33 7.95 -9.99
C VAL A 73 -12.30 8.55 -8.97
N SER A 74 -13.02 9.58 -9.40
CA SER A 74 -13.84 10.41 -8.53
C SER A 74 -14.87 9.63 -7.71
N ASP A 75 -15.38 8.50 -8.19
CA ASP A 75 -16.31 7.65 -7.43
C ASP A 75 -15.70 7.08 -6.13
N LEU A 76 -14.37 6.92 -6.10
CA LEU A 76 -13.62 6.35 -4.98
C LEU A 76 -13.00 7.41 -4.06
N SER A 77 -13.23 8.70 -4.31
CA SER A 77 -12.62 9.80 -3.54
C SER A 77 -13.65 10.65 -2.79
N THR A 78 -13.21 11.33 -1.74
CA THR A 78 -13.87 12.31 -0.89
C THR A 78 -13.06 13.61 -0.90
N GLN A 79 -13.31 14.57 0.01
CA GLN A 79 -12.47 15.78 0.15
C GLN A 79 -11.39 15.60 1.24
N SER A 80 -10.93 14.37 1.42
CA SER A 80 -10.01 13.97 2.49
C SER A 80 -9.16 12.80 1.99
N LEU A 81 -8.16 12.37 2.77
CA LEU A 81 -7.27 11.29 2.36
C LEU A 81 -8.08 10.02 2.06
N ASP A 82 -7.97 9.58 0.81
CA ASP A 82 -8.55 8.36 0.29
C ASP A 82 -7.44 7.43 -0.22
N VAL A 83 -7.43 6.20 0.29
CA VAL A 83 -6.40 5.22 -0.03
C VAL A 83 -7.05 3.93 -0.48
N LEU A 84 -6.81 3.53 -1.73
CA LEU A 84 -7.26 2.24 -2.22
C LEU A 84 -6.48 1.13 -1.50
N VAL A 85 -7.19 0.31 -0.71
CA VAL A 85 -6.65 -0.82 0.04
C VAL A 85 -6.47 -2.05 -0.85
N GLY A 86 -7.43 -2.28 -1.76
CA GLY A 86 -7.29 -3.29 -2.81
C GLY A 86 -8.59 -3.88 -3.32
N PHE A 87 -8.46 -4.94 -4.11
CA PHE A 87 -9.56 -5.58 -4.83
C PHE A 87 -9.64 -7.05 -4.44
N PRO A 88 -10.70 -7.52 -3.76
CA PRO A 88 -10.89 -8.95 -3.53
C PRO A 88 -11.29 -9.69 -4.82
N ASP A 89 -11.87 -8.97 -5.78
CA ASP A 89 -12.24 -9.48 -7.11
C ASP A 89 -12.33 -8.32 -8.13
N ALA A 90 -12.65 -8.60 -9.39
CA ALA A 90 -12.69 -7.61 -10.47
C ALA A 90 -13.82 -6.56 -10.34
N GLN A 91 -14.82 -6.81 -9.49
CA GLN A 91 -16.03 -6.01 -9.34
C GLN A 91 -16.10 -5.29 -8.00
N THR A 92 -15.20 -5.57 -7.07
CA THR A 92 -15.21 -5.04 -5.71
C THR A 92 -13.91 -4.30 -5.41
N ALA A 93 -14.02 -3.13 -4.78
CA ALA A 93 -12.87 -2.38 -4.28
C ALA A 93 -13.05 -2.02 -2.80
N TYR A 94 -11.94 -1.98 -2.06
CA TYR A 94 -11.86 -1.47 -0.71
C TYR A 94 -11.05 -0.18 -0.67
N VAL A 95 -11.63 0.89 -0.15
CA VAL A 95 -11.01 2.21 -0.05
C VAL A 95 -11.09 2.70 1.38
N TYR A 96 -9.97 3.13 1.95
CA TYR A 96 -9.95 3.84 3.22
C TYR A 96 -10.30 5.31 2.99
N HIS A 97 -11.23 5.85 3.78
CA HIS A 97 -11.51 7.28 3.86
C HIS A 97 -11.12 7.79 5.24
N ALA A 98 -10.29 8.84 5.30
CA ALA A 98 -9.82 9.37 6.57
C ALA A 98 -10.90 10.15 7.33
N ARG A 99 -11.72 10.94 6.62
CA ARG A 99 -12.73 11.83 7.18
C ARG A 99 -13.89 12.03 6.20
N GLY A 100 -14.82 12.91 6.57
CA GLY A 100 -15.92 13.31 5.72
C GLY A 100 -17.24 12.59 6.03
N PRO A 101 -18.25 12.75 5.16
CA PRO A 101 -19.62 12.29 5.43
C PRO A 101 -19.75 10.77 5.50
N LEU A 102 -18.79 10.03 4.96
CA LEU A 102 -18.77 8.57 4.97
C LEU A 102 -18.27 7.98 6.30
N GLY A 103 -17.73 8.82 7.19
CA GLY A 103 -17.03 8.39 8.40
C GLY A 103 -15.64 7.82 8.10
N GLN A 104 -14.77 7.81 9.11
CA GLN A 104 -13.43 7.21 8.99
C GLN A 104 -13.54 5.69 8.95
N GLY A 105 -12.91 5.03 7.99
CA GLY A 105 -12.92 3.57 7.89
C GLY A 105 -12.53 3.07 6.51
N VAL A 106 -12.60 1.75 6.32
CA VAL A 106 -12.47 1.10 5.01
C VAL A 106 -13.86 0.81 4.45
N HIS A 107 -14.12 1.20 3.22
CA HIS A 107 -15.43 1.12 2.57
C HIS A 107 -15.38 0.22 1.35
N ARG A 108 -16.47 -0.50 1.13
CA ARG A 108 -16.66 -1.38 -0.01
C ARG A 108 -17.41 -0.66 -1.13
N TYR A 109 -16.86 -0.80 -2.34
CA TYR A 109 -17.45 -0.31 -3.57
C TYR A 109 -17.71 -1.47 -4.53
N LEU A 110 -18.79 -1.37 -5.31
CA LEU A 110 -19.10 -2.29 -6.41
C LEU A 110 -19.06 -1.58 -7.76
N LYS A 111 -18.44 -2.22 -8.73
CA LYS A 111 -18.32 -1.74 -10.10
C LYS A 111 -19.64 -1.95 -10.86
N SER A 112 -20.13 -0.90 -11.50
CA SER A 112 -21.27 -0.93 -12.41
C SER A 112 -20.88 -0.19 -13.70
N GLY A 113 -20.60 -0.96 -14.76
CA GLY A 113 -19.98 -0.42 -15.97
C GLY A 113 -18.58 0.14 -15.69
N SER A 114 -18.38 1.43 -15.96
CA SER A 114 -17.13 2.15 -15.66
C SER A 114 -17.09 2.74 -14.25
N ASN A 115 -18.22 2.78 -13.56
CA ASN A 115 -18.40 3.55 -12.32
C ASN A 115 -18.28 2.65 -11.10
N TRP A 116 -17.89 3.24 -9.97
CA TRP A 116 -17.87 2.58 -8.66
C TRP A 116 -19.00 3.11 -7.78
N ASN A 117 -19.67 2.21 -7.07
CA ASN A 117 -20.83 2.54 -6.25
C ASN A 117 -20.55 2.13 -4.81
N LEU A 118 -20.63 3.07 -3.88
CA LEU A 118 -20.47 2.80 -2.46
C LEU A 118 -21.56 1.83 -1.98
N VAL A 119 -21.15 0.74 -1.34
CA VAL A 119 -22.06 -0.21 -0.70
C VAL A 119 -22.17 0.05 0.80
N GLY A 120 -21.04 0.30 1.45
CA GLY A 120 -20.99 0.53 2.89
C GLY A 120 -19.60 0.39 3.49
N MET A 121 -19.48 0.71 4.77
CA MET A 121 -18.24 0.58 5.53
C MET A 121 -18.05 -0.86 6.03
N LEU A 122 -16.82 -1.37 5.97
CA LEU A 122 -16.43 -2.62 6.59
C LEU A 122 -16.49 -2.49 8.12
N LYS A 123 -17.06 -3.49 8.79
CA LYS A 123 -17.20 -3.51 10.25
C LYS A 123 -15.92 -4.07 10.86
N MET A 124 -15.00 -3.18 11.23
CA MET A 124 -13.68 -3.50 11.81
C MET A 124 -13.59 -3.17 13.30
N GLY A 125 -14.58 -3.59 14.10
CA GLY A 125 -14.57 -3.42 15.56
C GLY A 125 -14.20 -2.01 16.04
N ASN A 126 -13.09 -1.90 16.79
CA ASN A 126 -12.55 -0.66 17.35
C ASN A 126 -11.63 0.14 16.39
N PHE A 127 -11.78 -0.03 15.08
CA PHE A 127 -10.98 0.69 14.09
C PHE A 127 -11.00 2.20 14.35
N ARG A 128 -9.81 2.76 14.52
CA ARG A 128 -9.60 4.20 14.67
C ARG A 128 -8.18 4.55 14.24
N ASN A 129 -8.06 5.50 13.33
CA ASN A 129 -6.77 6.07 12.97
C ASN A 129 -6.69 7.52 13.48
N ASN A 130 -5.72 7.80 14.35
CA ASN A 130 -5.46 9.14 14.87
C ASN A 130 -4.34 9.86 14.11
N SER A 131 -3.68 9.17 13.17
CA SER A 131 -2.70 9.75 12.27
C SER A 131 -3.37 10.49 11.11
N ASN A 132 -2.63 11.42 10.51
CA ASN A 132 -2.99 11.98 9.21
C ASN A 132 -2.55 11.09 8.04
N HIS A 133 -1.81 10.02 8.33
CA HIS A 133 -1.32 9.07 7.35
C HIS A 133 -2.08 7.74 7.48
N PHE A 134 -2.20 7.04 6.35
CA PHE A 134 -2.68 5.67 6.29
C PHE A 134 -2.04 4.99 5.08
N SER A 135 -1.59 3.76 5.25
CA SER A 135 -1.31 2.87 4.12
C SER A 135 -1.90 1.51 4.42
N GLY A 136 -2.41 0.84 3.40
CA GLY A 136 -3.16 -0.39 3.59
C GLY A 136 -3.17 -1.24 2.33
N ARG A 137 -3.07 -2.56 2.53
CA ARG A 137 -3.05 -3.53 1.45
C ARG A 137 -3.90 -4.75 1.80
N LEU A 138 -4.86 -5.04 0.93
CA LEU A 138 -5.51 -6.34 0.89
C LEU A 138 -4.53 -7.38 0.32
N LEU A 139 -4.39 -8.50 1.01
CA LEU A 139 -3.56 -9.62 0.57
C LEU A 139 -4.26 -10.44 -0.51
N ALA A 140 -3.51 -11.32 -1.19
CA ALA A 140 -4.02 -12.13 -2.29
C ALA A 140 -5.11 -13.13 -1.85
N ASP A 141 -5.17 -13.47 -0.57
CA ASP A 141 -6.26 -14.25 0.02
C ASP A 141 -7.63 -13.55 -0.04
N GLY A 142 -7.67 -12.23 -0.30
CA GLY A 142 -8.86 -11.40 -0.33
C GLY A 142 -9.54 -11.22 1.04
N LYS A 143 -8.88 -11.68 2.11
CA LYS A 143 -9.44 -11.83 3.47
C LYS A 143 -8.53 -11.28 4.55
N THR A 144 -7.34 -10.83 4.22
CA THR A 144 -6.42 -10.20 5.16
C THR A 144 -6.06 -8.81 4.66
N ILE A 145 -6.18 -7.81 5.54
CA ILE A 145 -5.75 -6.44 5.28
C ILE A 145 -4.60 -6.11 6.24
N LEU A 146 -3.43 -5.77 5.69
CA LEU A 146 -2.32 -5.17 6.43
C LEU A 146 -2.39 -3.65 6.33
N MET A 147 -2.14 -2.94 7.42
CA MET A 147 -2.27 -1.48 7.51
C MET A 147 -1.13 -0.88 8.31
N ALA A 148 -0.81 0.37 8.04
CA ALA A 148 -0.08 1.25 8.94
C ALA A 148 -0.98 2.40 9.40
N MET A 149 -1.06 2.62 10.70
CA MET A 149 -1.87 3.66 11.32
C MET A 149 -1.44 3.94 12.76
N ASN A 150 -1.84 5.09 13.32
CA ASN A 150 -1.76 5.32 14.76
C ASN A 150 -3.11 5.00 15.41
N SER A 151 -3.16 4.03 16.32
CA SER A 151 -4.37 3.66 17.04
C SER A 151 -4.13 3.50 18.53
N PHE A 152 -5.19 3.20 19.29
CA PHE A 152 -5.05 2.89 20.71
C PHE A 152 -4.18 1.65 20.89
N GLY A 153 -3.07 1.79 21.62
CA GLY A 153 -2.10 0.71 21.81
C GLY A 153 -0.96 0.67 20.80
N SER A 154 -0.84 1.65 19.89
CA SER A 154 0.39 1.86 19.12
C SER A 154 1.58 2.14 20.07
N PHE A 155 2.75 1.61 19.72
CA PHE A 155 3.99 1.84 20.45
C PHE A 155 4.63 3.18 20.08
N GLY A 156 4.61 3.53 18.79
CA GLY A 156 5.20 4.75 18.24
C GLY A 156 4.16 5.68 17.61
N ASN A 157 4.56 6.32 16.51
CA ASN A 157 3.65 7.12 15.68
C ASN A 157 2.71 6.17 14.91
N ASP A 158 3.03 5.82 13.68
CA ASP A 158 2.30 4.78 12.96
C ASP A 158 2.92 3.42 13.25
N ASP A 159 2.06 2.46 13.56
CA ASP A 159 2.39 1.05 13.77
C ASP A 159 1.72 0.22 12.68
N LEU A 160 2.23 -0.99 12.45
CA LEU A 160 1.61 -1.97 11.57
C LEU A 160 0.52 -2.77 12.31
N TYR A 161 -0.62 -2.95 11.62
CA TYR A 161 -1.76 -3.72 12.08
C TYR A 161 -2.23 -4.72 11.01
N VAL A 162 -2.92 -5.77 11.43
CA VAL A 162 -3.64 -6.70 10.57
C VAL A 162 -5.11 -6.78 10.94
N SER A 163 -5.99 -6.92 9.95
CA SER A 163 -7.38 -7.29 10.15
C SER A 163 -7.74 -8.44 9.20
N THR A 164 -8.53 -9.40 9.67
CA THR A 164 -8.93 -10.57 8.90
C THR A 164 -10.46 -10.63 8.76
N GLN A 165 -10.94 -11.06 7.60
CA GLN A 165 -12.37 -11.20 7.34
C GLN A 165 -12.94 -12.35 8.17
N MET A 166 -14.04 -12.08 8.88
CA MET A 166 -14.81 -13.10 9.60
C MET A 166 -15.95 -13.62 8.72
N GLU A 167 -16.89 -12.73 8.37
CA GLU A 167 -18.05 -13.07 7.54
C GLU A 167 -18.56 -11.82 6.82
N GLY A 168 -18.62 -11.87 5.48
CA GLY A 168 -19.10 -10.75 4.65
C GLY A 168 -18.30 -9.48 4.92
N ASP A 169 -18.98 -8.41 5.33
CA ASP A 169 -18.34 -7.14 5.66
C ASP A 169 -17.88 -7.05 7.13
N ASN A 170 -17.95 -8.14 7.89
CA ASN A 170 -17.43 -8.21 9.24
C ASN A 170 -15.97 -8.66 9.23
N TRP A 171 -15.12 -7.83 9.82
CA TRP A 171 -13.68 -8.01 9.92
C TRP A 171 -13.26 -7.96 11.39
N THR A 172 -12.16 -8.61 11.74
CA THR A 172 -11.63 -8.52 13.09
C THR A 172 -11.23 -7.07 13.40
N SER A 173 -11.26 -6.69 14.67
CA SER A 173 -10.53 -5.52 15.14
C SER A 173 -9.08 -5.56 14.64
N PRO A 174 -8.49 -4.42 14.20
CA PRO A 174 -7.09 -4.39 13.83
C PRO A 174 -6.20 -4.85 15.00
N VAL A 175 -5.35 -5.84 14.74
CA VAL A 175 -4.40 -6.41 15.70
C VAL A 175 -3.01 -5.87 15.39
N ASN A 176 -2.36 -5.26 16.38
CA ASN A 176 -0.99 -4.75 16.28
C ASN A 176 -0.01 -5.92 16.04
N LEU A 177 0.95 -5.76 15.11
CA LEU A 177 1.92 -6.80 14.73
C LEU A 177 2.94 -7.14 15.83
N GLY A 178 2.89 -6.45 16.96
CA GLY A 178 3.70 -6.71 18.14
C GLY A 178 5.04 -5.98 18.14
N PRO A 179 5.73 -5.98 19.30
CA PRO A 179 6.86 -5.09 19.58
C PRO A 179 8.16 -5.48 18.85
N VAL A 180 8.16 -6.60 18.11
CA VAL A 180 9.32 -6.99 17.28
C VAL A 180 9.36 -6.18 15.99
N VAL A 181 8.19 -5.92 15.41
CA VAL A 181 8.04 -5.14 14.17
C VAL A 181 7.74 -3.69 14.48
N ASN A 182 6.79 -3.45 15.39
CA ASN A 182 6.38 -2.11 15.77
C ASN A 182 7.28 -1.60 16.89
N THR A 183 7.90 -0.44 16.67
CA THR A 183 8.86 0.16 17.59
C THR A 183 8.33 1.50 18.12
N PHE A 184 9.17 2.25 18.84
CA PHE A 184 8.84 3.65 19.16
C PHE A 184 8.97 4.59 17.95
N ALA A 185 9.43 4.06 16.81
CA ALA A 185 9.59 4.79 15.57
C ALA A 185 8.24 4.84 14.82
N GLU A 186 8.29 5.08 13.51
CA GLU A 186 7.11 5.13 12.64
C GLU A 186 7.26 4.11 11.52
N GLU A 187 6.45 3.05 11.59
CA GLU A 187 6.38 1.97 10.61
C GLU A 187 5.23 2.20 9.61
N GLN A 188 5.55 2.19 8.31
CA GLN A 188 4.60 2.52 7.24
C GLN A 188 4.77 1.63 6.00
N SER A 189 3.79 1.72 5.10
CA SER A 189 3.79 1.11 3.77
C SER A 189 4.06 -0.40 3.79
N PRO A 190 3.27 -1.20 4.54
CA PRO A 190 3.50 -2.63 4.64
C PRO A 190 3.26 -3.33 3.30
N PHE A 191 4.15 -4.25 2.96
CA PHE A 191 3.99 -5.20 1.86
C PHE A 191 4.37 -6.60 2.35
N TYR A 192 3.48 -7.57 2.16
CA TYR A 192 3.73 -8.94 2.59
C TYR A 192 3.86 -9.87 1.39
N ASP A 193 5.02 -10.50 1.27
CA ASP A 193 5.27 -11.58 0.35
C ASP A 193 4.74 -12.88 0.95
N GLU A 194 3.50 -13.22 0.57
CA GLU A 194 2.79 -14.43 1.03
C GLU A 194 3.52 -15.72 0.66
N LYS A 195 4.31 -15.73 -0.43
CA LYS A 195 5.02 -16.92 -0.89
C LYS A 195 6.17 -17.28 0.05
N ASN A 196 6.90 -16.27 0.50
CA ASN A 196 8.10 -16.46 1.33
C ASN A 196 7.87 -16.13 2.81
N GLY A 197 6.70 -15.61 3.16
CA GLY A 197 6.36 -15.20 4.52
C GLY A 197 7.17 -13.99 4.98
N ILE A 198 7.50 -13.06 4.08
CA ILE A 198 8.35 -11.89 4.35
C ILE A 198 7.50 -10.62 4.36
N LEU A 199 7.53 -9.91 5.47
CA LEU A 199 6.99 -8.56 5.59
C LEU A 199 8.07 -7.54 5.26
N TYR A 200 7.79 -6.63 4.36
CA TYR A 200 8.57 -5.43 4.04
C TYR A 200 7.81 -4.20 4.54
N PHE A 201 8.52 -3.24 5.10
CA PHE A 201 7.94 -2.01 5.61
C PHE A 201 9.00 -0.90 5.71
N SER A 202 8.57 0.35 5.69
CA SER A 202 9.44 1.50 5.88
C SER A 202 9.43 1.94 7.34
N SER A 203 10.60 2.18 7.94
CA SER A 203 10.71 2.68 9.32
C SER A 203 11.82 3.73 9.44
N ASN A 204 11.63 4.70 10.34
CA ASN A 204 12.66 5.68 10.72
C ASN A 204 13.47 5.23 11.96
N GLN A 205 13.46 3.93 12.30
CA GLN A 205 14.21 3.40 13.45
C GLN A 205 15.75 3.44 13.31
N ALA A 206 16.29 3.58 12.10
CA ALA A 206 17.74 3.50 11.84
C ALA A 206 18.53 4.81 12.02
N ASP A 207 17.92 5.99 11.83
CA ASP A 207 18.61 7.28 12.04
C ASP A 207 17.65 8.47 12.24
N SER A 208 18.06 9.31 13.19
CA SER A 208 17.53 10.59 13.69
C SER A 208 17.47 11.78 12.69
N ARG A 209 17.65 11.52 11.39
CA ARG A 209 17.76 12.57 10.34
C ARG A 209 16.54 12.70 9.43
N GLY A 210 15.43 12.07 9.80
CA GLY A 210 14.10 12.31 9.21
C GLY A 210 13.73 11.43 8.00
N GLY A 211 14.64 10.58 7.51
CA GLY A 211 14.35 9.62 6.44
C GLY A 211 13.87 8.26 6.95
N LYS A 212 13.11 7.54 6.14
CA LYS A 212 12.75 6.13 6.37
C LYS A 212 13.63 5.20 5.55
N GLU A 213 13.95 4.05 6.13
CA GLU A 213 14.62 2.94 5.47
C GLU A 213 13.66 1.78 5.33
N VAL A 214 13.86 0.93 4.31
CA VAL A 214 13.07 -0.30 4.15
C VAL A 214 13.68 -1.38 5.03
N PHE A 215 12.83 -2.05 5.80
CA PHE A 215 13.15 -3.22 6.59
C PHE A 215 12.40 -4.43 6.08
N TYR A 216 12.90 -5.62 6.40
CA TYR A 216 12.15 -6.85 6.24
C TYR A 216 12.20 -7.72 7.50
N ALA A 217 11.12 -8.47 7.74
CA ALA A 217 10.99 -9.45 8.80
C ALA A 217 10.28 -10.71 8.28
N VAL A 218 10.71 -11.89 8.74
CA VAL A 218 10.13 -13.18 8.37
C VAL A 218 9.11 -13.60 9.42
N ARG A 219 7.94 -14.05 8.99
CA ARG A 219 6.90 -14.57 9.86
C ARG A 219 7.35 -15.91 10.48
N GLN A 220 7.22 -16.06 11.80
CA GLN A 220 7.72 -17.22 12.55
C GLN A 220 6.63 -18.10 13.17
N GLY A 221 5.36 -17.70 13.05
CA GLY A 221 4.23 -18.43 13.60
C GLY A 221 2.98 -18.32 12.73
N GLU A 222 1.91 -18.98 13.17
CA GLU A 222 0.60 -18.91 12.53
C GLU A 222 -0.16 -17.62 12.87
N ASP A 223 0.25 -16.91 13.92
CA ASP A 223 -0.27 -15.59 14.26
C ASP A 223 0.45 -14.47 13.49
N TRP A 224 -0.03 -13.24 13.64
CA TRP A 224 0.56 -12.04 13.03
C TRP A 224 1.46 -11.25 14.00
N THR A 225 1.81 -11.85 15.13
CA THR A 225 2.61 -11.21 16.20
C THR A 225 4.01 -11.81 16.35
N SER A 226 4.27 -12.95 15.72
CA SER A 226 5.53 -13.68 15.80
C SER A 226 6.38 -13.44 14.56
N TRP A 227 7.40 -12.59 14.70
CA TRP A 227 8.29 -12.16 13.61
C TRP A 227 9.76 -12.34 13.98
N SER A 228 10.61 -12.54 12.97
CA SER A 228 12.05 -12.38 13.14
C SER A 228 12.39 -10.92 13.42
N ARG A 229 13.50 -10.66 14.12
CA ARG A 229 14.04 -9.29 14.24
C ARG A 229 14.19 -8.64 12.86
N PRO A 230 13.61 -7.44 12.63
CA PRO A 230 13.72 -6.75 11.35
C PRO A 230 15.18 -6.47 10.99
N LYS A 231 15.47 -6.56 9.69
CA LYS A 231 16.78 -6.24 9.12
C LYS A 231 16.60 -5.18 8.02
N PRO A 232 17.53 -4.22 7.88
CA PRO A 232 17.52 -3.32 6.73
C PRO A 232 17.50 -4.12 5.43
N PHE A 233 16.65 -3.70 4.51
CA PHE A 233 16.62 -4.22 3.15
C PHE A 233 17.61 -3.41 2.30
N GLU A 234 18.76 -4.01 2.04
CA GLU A 234 19.77 -3.44 1.16
C GLU A 234 19.62 -4.03 -0.24
N ILE A 235 19.46 -3.17 -1.25
CA ILE A 235 19.61 -3.60 -2.65
C ILE A 235 21.10 -3.50 -2.99
N PRO A 236 21.79 -4.62 -3.27
CA PRO A 236 23.21 -4.58 -3.63
C PRO A 236 23.42 -3.68 -4.85
N GLY A 237 24.20 -2.61 -4.70
CA GLY A 237 24.52 -1.66 -5.77
C GLY A 237 23.53 -0.50 -5.96
N ALA A 238 22.42 -0.45 -5.20
CA ALA A 238 21.61 0.76 -5.15
C ALA A 238 22.24 1.75 -4.16
N LEU A 239 22.91 2.78 -4.67
CA LEU A 239 23.19 3.97 -3.88
C LEU A 239 21.84 4.51 -3.38
N GLY A 240 21.71 4.61 -2.05
CA GLY A 240 20.46 4.70 -1.31
C GLY A 240 19.35 5.51 -1.99
N ALA A 241 18.21 4.85 -2.23
CA ALA A 241 16.94 5.53 -2.41
C ALA A 241 16.55 6.15 -1.06
N LYS A 242 17.25 7.21 -0.67
CA LYS A 242 16.75 8.14 0.33
C LYS A 242 15.56 8.83 -0.32
N GLN A 243 14.38 8.66 0.25
CA GLN A 243 13.26 9.54 -0.04
C GLN A 243 13.70 10.95 0.38
N VAL A 244 14.24 11.71 -0.57
CA VAL A 244 14.54 13.13 -0.38
C VAL A 244 13.19 13.83 -0.43
N LEU A 245 12.59 14.03 0.73
CA LEU A 245 11.55 15.01 0.90
C LEU A 245 12.19 16.37 0.65
N CYS A 246 11.93 16.96 -0.52
CA CYS A 246 12.24 18.38 -0.74
C CYS A 246 11.37 19.20 0.21
N SER A 247 12.05 19.98 1.06
CA SER A 247 11.50 21.02 1.94
C SER A 247 10.81 22.14 1.17
#